data_AF-A0A8J8C4G0-F1
#
_entry.id   AF-A0A8J8C4G0-F1
#
_cell.length_a   1.000
_cell.length_b   1.000
_cell.length_c   1.000
_cell.angle_alpha   90.00
_cell.angle_beta   90.00
_cell.angle_gamma   90.00
#
_symmetry.space_group_name_H-M   'P 1'
#
loop_
_entity.id
_entity.type
_entity.pdbx_description
1 polymer ?
#
loop_
_entity_poly.entity_id
_entity_poly.type
_entity_poly.pdbx_seq_one_letter_code
_entity_poly.pdbx_strand_id
1 'polypeptide(L)' 'MPRWSDPAPRSEEQLFECLGCGTRVSRARSPPRCEDCGGEMRNLSVPRPE' A
#
# COMPACT_ATOMS: atom_id res chain seq x y z
N MET A 1 -16.30 -25.72 18.59
CA MET A 1 -15.97 -24.31 18.29
C MET A 1 -14.96 -24.31 17.15
N PRO A 2 -15.26 -23.80 15.94
CA PRO A 2 -14.23 -23.69 14.92
C PRO A 2 -13.25 -22.62 15.42
N ARG A 3 -12.01 -23.04 15.69
CA ARG A 3 -10.89 -22.14 15.92
C ARG A 3 -10.54 -21.59 14.55
N TRP A 4 -11.26 -20.55 14.15
CA TRP A 4 -10.91 -19.72 13.02
C TRP A 4 -9.60 -19.04 13.41
N SER A 5 -8.49 -19.75 13.23
CA SER A 5 -7.25 -19.09 12.87
C SER A 5 -7.60 -18.44 11.54
N ASP A 6 -7.92 -17.15 11.57
CA ASP A 6 -7.74 -16.32 10.39
C ASP A 6 -6.23 -16.11 10.39
N PRO A 7 -5.42 -16.85 9.60
CA PRO A 7 -4.24 -16.19 9.10
C PRO A 7 -4.82 -15.12 8.18
N ALA A 8 -5.22 -13.97 8.72
CA ALA A 8 -5.40 -12.78 7.90
C ALA A 8 -4.14 -12.77 7.04
N PRO A 9 -4.24 -12.98 5.72
CA PRO A 9 -3.04 -13.07 4.90
C PRO A 9 -2.32 -11.79 5.20
N ARG A 10 -1.11 -11.89 5.80
CA ARG A 10 -0.27 -10.74 6.07
C ARG A 10 -0.05 -10.16 4.69
N SER A 11 -0.89 -9.21 4.32
CA SER A 11 -0.82 -8.54 3.04
C SER A 11 0.34 -7.59 3.26
N GLU A 12 1.56 -8.14 3.15
CA GLU A 12 2.80 -7.36 3.13
C GLU A 12 2.74 -6.34 1.99
N GLU A 13 1.93 -6.65 0.97
CA GLU A 13 1.47 -5.77 -0.08
C GLU A 13 0.75 -4.54 0.49
N GLN A 14 1.45 -3.43 0.45
CA GLN A 14 0.95 -2.11 0.77
C GLN A 14 0.51 -1.41 -0.52
N LEU A 15 -0.57 -0.66 -0.44
CA LEU A 15 -1.08 0.16 -1.54
C LEU A 15 -0.38 1.51 -1.51
N PHE A 16 0.16 1.93 -2.64
CA PHE A 16 0.77 3.24 -2.81
C PHE A 16 0.08 4.00 -3.93
N GLU A 17 -0.15 5.30 -3.71
CA GLU A 17 -0.73 6.21 -4.70
C GLU A 17 0.24 7.34 -5.00
N CYS A 18 0.42 7.67 -6.27
CA CYS A 18 1.20 8.82 -6.69
C CYS A 18 0.39 10.11 -6.51
N LEU A 19 0.94 11.07 -5.79
CA LEU A 19 0.31 12.37 -5.57
C LEU A 19 0.34 13.30 -6.80
N GLY A 20 1.16 12.97 -7.80
CA GLY A 20 1.31 13.77 -9.03
C GLY A 20 0.33 13.37 -10.13
N CYS A 21 0.24 12.06 -10.43
CA CYS A 21 -0.56 11.53 -11.53
C CYS A 21 -1.73 10.63 -11.10
N GLY A 22 -1.83 10.27 -9.81
CA GLY A 22 -2.89 9.39 -9.29
C GLY A 22 -2.66 7.89 -9.51
N THR A 23 -1.51 7.48 -10.04
CA THR A 23 -1.18 6.06 -10.27
C THR A 23 -1.14 5.27 -8.97
N ARG A 24 -1.86 4.14 -8.92
CA ARG A 24 -1.91 3.24 -7.76
C ARG A 24 -1.14 1.95 -8.02
N VAL A 25 -0.29 1.55 -7.09
CA VAL A 25 0.47 0.30 -7.17
C VAL A 25 0.43 -0.45 -5.84
N SER A 26 0.25 -1.76 -5.91
CA SER A 26 0.35 -2.68 -4.77
C SER A 26 1.78 -3.21 -4.71
N ARG A 27 2.53 -2.94 -3.63
CA ARG A 27 3.90 -3.46 -3.46
C ARG A 27 4.22 -3.75 -2.00
N ALA A 28 5.11 -4.70 -1.76
CA ALA A 28 5.54 -5.04 -0.40
C ALA A 28 6.39 -3.94 0.30
N ARG A 29 6.90 -2.97 -0.46
CA ARG A 29 7.70 -1.84 0.06
C ARG A 29 7.34 -0.56 -0.66
N SER A 30 7.50 0.57 0.04
CA SER A 30 7.26 1.90 -0.50
C SER A 30 8.23 2.22 -1.64
N PRO A 31 7.74 2.37 -2.89
CA PRO A 31 8.56 2.97 -3.93
C PRO A 31 8.81 4.44 -3.58
N PRO A 32 10.03 4.97 -3.81
CA PRO A 32 10.33 6.38 -3.55
C PRO A 32 9.66 7.32 -4.55
N ARG A 33 9.38 6.87 -5.79
CA ARG A 33 8.80 7.67 -6.88
C ARG A 33 7.95 6.82 -7.82
N CYS A 34 7.00 7.46 -8.49
CA CYS A 34 6.15 6.86 -9.50
C CYS A 34 6.95 6.62 -10.80
N GLU A 35 6.81 5.43 -11.38
CA GLU A 35 7.48 5.06 -12.64
C GLU A 35 6.85 5.76 -13.87
N ASP A 36 5.62 6.27 -13.73
CA ASP A 36 4.87 6.87 -14.82
C ASP A 36 5.15 8.38 -14.94
N CYS A 37 5.07 9.11 -13.83
CA CYS A 37 5.23 10.57 -13.81
C CYS A 37 6.42 11.07 -12.98
N GLY A 38 7.17 10.19 -12.31
CA GLY A 38 8.30 10.57 -11.44
C GLY A 38 7.89 11.23 -10.11
N GLY A 39 6.59 11.37 -9.84
CA GLY A 39 6.05 12.02 -8.65
C GLY A 39 6.23 11.20 -7.37
N GLU A 40 6.02 11.85 -6.22
CA GLU A 40 6.07 11.21 -4.91
C GLU A 40 4.95 10.17 -4.74
N MET A 41 5.27 9.03 -4.12
CA MET A 41 4.31 7.98 -3.81
C MET A 41 4.00 7.93 -2.33
N ARG A 42 2.71 7.86 -1.99
CA ARG A 42 2.19 7.84 -0.63
C ARG A 42 1.56 6.50 -0.31
N ASN A 43 1.91 5.94 0.85
CA ASN A 43 1.31 4.71 1.35
C ASN A 43 -0.13 4.97 1.82
N LEU A 44 -1.08 4.23 1.25
CA LEU A 44 -2.50 4.22 1.60
C LEU A 44 -2.90 3.03 2.49
N SER A 45 -2.03 2.03 2.65
CA SER A 45 -2.29 0.88 3.53
C SER A 45 -2.11 1.20 5.02
N VAL A 46 -1.51 2.34 5.35
CA VAL A 46 -1.41 2.78 6.75
C VAL A 46 -2.58 3.74 7.04
N PRO A 47 -3.53 3.36 7.91
CA PRO A 47 -4.55 4.30 8.36
C PRO A 47 -3.88 5.49 9.07
N ARG A 48 -4.41 6.70 8.88
CA ARG A 48 -3.94 7.86 9.65
C ARG A 48 -4.19 7.56 11.13
N PRO A 49 -3.18 7.69 12.01
CA PRO A 49 -3.43 7.68 13.44
C PRO A 49 -4.39 8.84 13.75
N GLU A 50 -5.40 8.53 14.55
CA GLU A 50 -6.42 9.45 15.06
C GLU A 50 -5.84 10.59 15.90
#